data_AF-A0A0C9TS80-F1
#
_entry.id   AF-A0A0C9TS80-F1
#
_cell.length_a   1.000
_cell.length_b   1.000
_cell.length_c   1.000
_cell.angle_alpha   90.00
_cell.angle_beta   90.00
_cell.angle_gamma   90.00
#
_symmetry.space_group_name_H-M   'P 1'
#
loop_
_entity.id
_entity.type
_entity.pdbx_description
1 polymer ?
#
loop_
_entity_poly.entity_id
_entity_poly.type
_entity_poly.pdbx_seq_one_letter_code
_entity_poly.pdbx_strand_id
1 'polypeptide(L)'
;MGIPDADIFPNATGNALKTVEAHQNPADVTLYAGWFCPFVQRTWIALEEKGIPYQYKEENPYHKDKEFLKLSPKGLVPALVYKGRPIHESLVINEFLEDAFPDTKPLLPADPYERAQIRIAIDHVTKSIIPTFFKVLQSQEKDAQQAALKSLYEAFNAFAARFIGDGPFFAGKDLSLADLALIPWIGRLYIIEKNRGFDISNTDAKFQAWAKYVTEMESFKKTTSDYVHYEQIYGRYLRNEAQSEAAKATRAGGIIP
;
A
#
# COMPACT_ATOMS: atom_id res chain seq x y z
N MET A 1 -27.96 -10.30 3.81
CA MET A 1 -26.77 -10.84 3.10
C MET A 1 -25.54 -10.41 3.88
N GLY A 2 -24.56 -11.29 4.07
CA GLY A 2 -23.28 -10.93 4.68
C GLY A 2 -22.55 -9.86 3.87
N ILE A 3 -21.55 -9.21 4.47
CA ILE A 3 -20.67 -8.28 3.76
C ILE A 3 -19.80 -9.16 2.83
N PRO A 4 -19.87 -9.03 1.49
CA PRO A 4 -19.14 -9.93 0.57
C PRO A 4 -17.62 -9.94 0.76
N ASP A 5 -17.09 -8.90 1.40
CA ASP A 5 -15.67 -8.78 1.73
C ASP A 5 -15.26 -9.48 3.03
N ALA A 6 -16.22 -9.93 3.85
CA ALA A 6 -15.94 -10.63 5.09
C ALA A 6 -15.39 -12.05 4.85
N ASP A 7 -15.86 -12.70 3.78
CA ASP A 7 -15.41 -14.02 3.34
C ASP A 7 -14.15 -13.89 2.47
N ILE A 8 -13.02 -13.62 3.13
CA ILE A 8 -11.68 -13.61 2.52
C ILE A 8 -10.84 -14.75 3.05
N PHE A 9 -9.82 -15.12 2.28
CA PHE A 9 -8.79 -16.03 2.79
C PHE A 9 -8.23 -15.46 4.11
N PRO A 10 -8.19 -16.25 5.19
CA PRO A 10 -8.16 -15.67 6.54
C PRO A 10 -6.81 -15.08 6.94
N ASN A 11 -5.70 -15.54 6.34
CA ASN A 11 -4.34 -15.20 6.78
C ASN A 11 -3.41 -14.94 5.58
N ALA A 12 -2.24 -14.36 5.84
CA ALA A 12 -1.17 -14.30 4.85
C ALA A 12 -0.77 -15.70 4.31
N THR A 13 -0.19 -15.75 3.11
CA THR A 13 0.35 -16.97 2.50
C THR A 13 1.76 -16.74 1.94
N GLY A 14 2.37 -17.76 1.33
CA GLY A 14 3.69 -17.63 0.70
C GLY A 14 4.76 -17.06 1.62
N ASN A 15 5.52 -16.08 1.12
CA ASN A 15 6.56 -15.41 1.89
C ASN A 15 6.01 -14.52 3.01
N ALA A 16 4.85 -13.89 2.80
CA ALA A 16 4.16 -13.13 3.83
C ALA A 16 3.83 -13.99 5.07
N LEU A 17 3.39 -15.23 4.88
CA LEU A 17 3.13 -16.14 6.00
C LEU A 17 4.37 -16.40 6.85
N LYS A 18 5.53 -16.64 6.23
CA LYS A 18 6.80 -16.84 6.95
C LYS A 18 7.16 -15.62 7.79
N THR A 19 6.94 -14.42 7.25
CA THR A 19 7.15 -13.16 7.98
C THR A 19 6.17 -13.03 9.14
N VAL A 20 4.89 -13.38 8.95
CA VAL A 20 3.89 -13.40 10.02
C VAL A 20 4.29 -14.35 11.14
N GLU A 21 4.71 -15.58 10.81
CA GLU A 21 5.16 -16.60 11.78
C GLU A 21 6.36 -16.13 12.59
N ALA A 22 7.30 -15.41 11.97
CA ALA A 22 8.47 -14.83 12.65
C ALA A 22 8.11 -13.71 13.64
N HIS A 23 6.93 -13.09 13.51
CA HIS A 23 6.51 -11.91 14.27
C HIS A 23 5.27 -12.17 15.14
N GLN A 24 5.07 -13.40 15.63
CA GLN A 24 3.93 -13.74 16.51
C GLN A 24 4.12 -13.28 17.97
N ASN A 25 5.37 -13.14 18.41
CA ASN A 25 5.68 -12.85 19.80
C ASN A 25 5.33 -11.40 20.17
N PRO A 26 4.86 -11.13 21.41
CA PRO A 26 4.60 -9.77 21.88
C PRO A 26 5.84 -8.87 21.75
N ALA A 27 5.61 -7.62 21.35
CA ALA A 27 6.62 -6.58 21.24
C ALA A 27 6.03 -5.21 21.60
N ASP A 28 6.90 -4.22 21.84
CA ASP A 28 6.50 -2.83 22.11
C ASP A 28 5.70 -2.21 20.94
N VAL A 29 5.90 -2.74 19.73
CA VAL A 29 5.18 -2.40 18.51
C VAL A 29 4.30 -3.56 18.13
N THR A 30 2.99 -3.33 17.97
CA THR A 30 2.05 -4.31 17.40
C THR A 30 1.42 -3.73 16.15
N LEU A 31 1.54 -4.41 15.01
CA LEU A 31 0.87 -4.09 13.76
C LEU A 31 -0.40 -4.92 13.64
N TYR A 32 -1.56 -4.27 13.66
CA TYR A 32 -2.83 -4.85 13.24
C TYR A 32 -2.98 -4.69 11.73
N ALA A 33 -3.03 -5.82 11.04
CA ALA A 33 -2.83 -5.91 9.61
C ALA A 33 -3.88 -6.81 8.95
N GLY A 34 -4.31 -6.42 7.76
CA GLY A 34 -4.93 -7.34 6.81
C GLY A 34 -3.90 -7.68 5.73
N TRP A 35 -3.54 -8.95 5.57
CA TRP A 35 -2.48 -9.41 4.65
C TRP A 35 -2.66 -8.93 3.20
N PHE A 36 -3.91 -8.67 2.81
CA PHE A 36 -4.31 -8.27 1.47
C PHE A 36 -4.23 -6.75 1.23
N CYS A 37 -4.14 -5.95 2.29
CA CYS A 37 -4.35 -4.51 2.23
C CYS A 37 -3.07 -3.78 1.73
N PRO A 38 -3.14 -2.99 0.64
CA PRO A 38 -1.97 -2.25 0.16
C PRO A 38 -1.52 -1.17 1.14
N PHE A 39 -2.43 -0.58 1.92
CA PHE A 39 -2.08 0.43 2.93
C PHE A 39 -1.32 -0.18 4.10
N VAL A 40 -1.67 -1.40 4.50
CA VAL A 40 -0.93 -2.19 5.51
C VAL A 40 0.47 -2.49 4.99
N GLN A 41 0.58 -2.91 3.74
CA GLN A 41 1.87 -3.27 3.15
C GLN A 41 2.88 -2.11 3.15
N ARG A 42 2.43 -0.84 3.06
CA ARG A 42 3.31 0.33 3.26
C ARG A 42 4.05 0.30 4.58
N THR A 43 3.30 0.07 5.66
CA THR A 43 3.82 0.04 7.03
C THR A 43 4.58 -1.24 7.29
N TRP A 44 4.13 -2.35 6.74
CA TRP A 44 4.80 -3.63 6.89
C TRP A 44 6.19 -3.61 6.26
N ILE A 45 6.33 -3.06 5.05
CA ILE A 45 7.64 -2.87 4.42
C ILE A 45 8.51 -1.90 5.25
N ALA A 46 7.94 -0.83 5.81
CA ALA A 46 8.70 0.10 6.65
C ALA A 46 9.29 -0.61 7.88
N LEU A 47 8.53 -1.47 8.56
CA LEU A 47 9.01 -2.25 9.70
C LEU A 47 10.14 -3.21 9.29
N GLU A 48 9.99 -3.91 8.17
CA GLU A 48 11.02 -4.83 7.64
C GLU A 48 12.31 -4.10 7.22
N GLU A 49 12.21 -2.95 6.56
CA GLU A 49 13.37 -2.17 6.11
C GLU A 49 14.12 -1.51 7.27
N LYS A 50 13.39 -1.10 8.32
CA LYS A 50 13.97 -0.50 9.53
C LYS A 50 14.47 -1.55 10.52
N GLY A 51 14.11 -2.83 10.35
CA GLY A 51 14.47 -3.91 11.28
C GLY A 51 13.89 -3.72 12.68
N ILE A 52 12.73 -3.04 12.79
CA ILE A 52 12.07 -2.78 14.07
C ILE A 52 11.41 -4.08 14.55
N PRO A 53 11.62 -4.55 15.78
CA PRO A 53 10.87 -5.68 16.32
C PRO A 53 9.38 -5.35 16.47
N TYR A 54 8.50 -6.17 15.91
CA TYR A 54 7.05 -5.99 16.01
C TYR A 54 6.32 -7.31 16.20
N GLN A 55 5.12 -7.24 16.80
CA GLN A 55 4.13 -8.29 16.75
C GLN A 55 3.19 -8.04 15.56
N TYR A 56 2.97 -9.04 14.71
CA TYR A 56 1.94 -9.02 13.68
C TYR A 56 0.64 -9.62 14.24
N LYS A 57 -0.48 -8.91 14.08
CA LYS A 57 -1.82 -9.43 14.35
C LYS A 57 -2.69 -9.31 13.11
N GLU A 58 -3.14 -10.44 12.61
CA GLU A 58 -4.11 -10.46 11.52
C GLU A 58 -5.45 -9.94 12.03
N GLU A 59 -6.02 -8.98 11.32
CA GLU A 59 -7.31 -8.38 11.61
C GLU A 59 -8.14 -8.40 10.32
N ASN A 60 -9.33 -8.99 10.39
CA ASN A 60 -10.31 -8.89 9.32
C ASN A 60 -11.19 -7.65 9.57
N PRO A 61 -10.95 -6.51 8.89
CA PRO A 61 -11.65 -5.26 9.18
C PRO A 61 -13.16 -5.31 8.90
N TYR A 62 -13.64 -6.35 8.19
CA TYR A 62 -15.06 -6.55 7.92
C TYR A 62 -15.78 -7.27 9.07
N HIS A 63 -15.04 -7.98 9.91
CA HIS A 63 -15.51 -8.49 11.19
C HIS A 63 -15.18 -7.44 12.24
N LYS A 64 -16.11 -6.49 12.44
CA LYS A 64 -15.97 -5.35 13.36
C LYS A 64 -15.77 -5.79 14.83
N ASP A 65 -14.59 -6.29 15.16
CA ASP A 65 -14.23 -6.68 16.51
C ASP A 65 -14.25 -5.47 17.44
N LYS A 66 -14.87 -5.63 18.62
CA LYS A 66 -15.06 -4.54 19.58
C LYS A 66 -13.73 -4.10 20.19
N GLU A 67 -12.79 -5.03 20.39
CA GLU A 67 -11.48 -4.67 20.94
C GLU A 67 -10.64 -3.94 19.88
N PHE A 68 -10.67 -4.39 18.62
CA PHE A 68 -10.03 -3.66 17.53
C PHE A 68 -10.61 -2.26 17.32
N LEU A 69 -11.93 -2.08 17.41
CA LEU A 69 -12.56 -0.76 17.27
C LEU A 69 -12.14 0.25 18.35
N LYS A 70 -11.70 -0.19 19.53
CA LYS A 70 -11.10 0.70 20.54
C LYS A 70 -9.74 1.22 20.10
N LEU A 71 -9.01 0.47 19.26
CA LEU A 71 -7.70 0.82 18.74
C LEU A 71 -7.80 1.63 17.43
N SER A 72 -8.75 1.27 16.57
CA SER A 72 -9.04 1.94 15.30
C SER A 72 -10.53 2.30 15.27
N PRO A 73 -10.92 3.52 15.70
CA PRO A 73 -12.34 3.92 15.74
C PRO A 73 -13.05 3.85 14.39
N LYS A 74 -12.29 3.98 13.28
CA LYS A 74 -12.81 3.82 11.91
C LYS A 74 -12.91 2.35 11.48
N GLY A 75 -12.36 1.41 12.24
CA GLY A 75 -12.29 -0.01 11.90
C GLY A 75 -11.38 -0.31 10.70
N LEU A 76 -10.37 0.54 10.47
CA LEU A 76 -9.46 0.42 9.33
C LEU A 76 -8.09 -0.11 9.75
N VAL A 77 -7.46 -0.85 8.85
CA VAL A 77 -6.07 -1.30 8.93
C VAL A 77 -5.22 -0.53 7.89
N PRO A 78 -3.93 -0.24 8.16
CA PRO A 78 -3.19 -0.63 9.36
C PRO A 78 -3.57 0.19 10.60
N ALA A 79 -3.46 -0.45 11.76
CA ALA A 79 -3.35 0.23 13.05
C ALA A 79 -2.08 -0.24 13.76
N LEU A 80 -1.32 0.68 14.31
CA LEU A 80 -0.11 0.39 15.08
C LEU A 80 -0.39 0.67 16.55
N VAL A 81 -0.02 -0.24 17.45
CA VAL A 81 0.01 0.03 18.89
C VAL A 81 1.47 0.12 19.31
N TYR A 82 1.89 1.28 19.81
CA TYR A 82 3.22 1.49 20.36
C TYR A 82 3.13 1.76 21.87
N LYS A 83 3.67 0.85 22.69
CA LYS A 83 3.65 0.95 24.15
C LYS A 83 2.24 1.26 24.70
N GLY A 84 1.25 0.53 24.19
CA GLY A 84 -0.16 0.66 24.56
C GLY A 84 -0.92 1.83 23.93
N ARG A 85 -0.28 2.64 23.06
CA ARG A 85 -0.92 3.80 22.42
C ARG A 85 -1.21 3.50 20.94
N PRO A 86 -2.49 3.55 20.50
CA PRO A 86 -2.85 3.28 19.12
C PRO A 86 -2.53 4.48 18.20
N ILE A 87 -2.15 4.17 16.97
CA ILE A 87 -1.88 5.09 15.86
C ILE A 87 -2.52 4.49 14.60
N HIS A 88 -3.13 5.32 13.79
CA HIS A 88 -3.81 4.92 12.55
C HIS A 88 -3.29 5.78 11.39
N GLU A 89 -3.73 5.47 10.17
CA GLU A 89 -3.31 6.10 8.91
C GLU A 89 -1.89 5.66 8.48
N SER A 90 -1.78 4.82 7.44
CA SER A 90 -0.51 4.20 7.02
C SER A 90 0.66 5.18 6.85
N LEU A 91 0.42 6.38 6.30
CA LEU A 91 1.46 7.38 6.09
C LEU A 91 1.87 8.08 7.40
N VAL A 92 0.92 8.31 8.30
CA VAL A 92 1.19 8.87 9.64
C VAL A 92 1.96 7.87 10.48
N ILE A 93 1.57 6.59 10.42
CA ILE A 93 2.31 5.51 11.08
C ILE A 93 3.76 5.48 10.57
N ASN A 94 3.98 5.59 9.26
CA ASN A 94 5.33 5.56 8.70
C ASN A 94 6.19 6.77 9.13
N GLU A 95 5.62 7.98 9.19
CA GLU A 95 6.33 9.16 9.76
C GLU A 95 6.61 8.95 11.26
N PHE A 96 5.65 8.39 12.01
CA PHE A 96 5.86 8.06 13.42
C PHE A 96 7.02 7.06 13.62
N LEU A 97 7.16 6.06 12.75
CA LEU A 97 8.27 5.10 12.82
C LEU A 97 9.64 5.76 12.57
N GLU A 98 9.70 6.82 11.75
CA GLU A 98 10.93 7.63 11.59
C GLU A 98 11.28 8.35 12.90
N ASP A 99 10.29 8.98 13.53
CA ASP A 99 10.51 9.74 14.76
C ASP A 99 10.80 8.85 15.98
N ALA A 100 10.15 7.69 16.08
CA ALA A 100 10.23 6.80 17.24
C ALA A 100 11.47 5.88 17.21
N PHE A 101 12.04 5.64 16.03
CA PHE A 101 13.19 4.75 15.82
C PHE A 101 14.30 5.41 14.99
N PRO A 102 14.89 6.54 15.45
CA PRO A 102 15.86 7.32 14.68
C PRO A 102 17.18 6.58 14.43
N ASP A 103 17.51 5.58 15.25
CA ASP A 103 18.75 4.80 15.15
C ASP A 103 18.67 3.66 14.10
N THR A 104 17.51 3.48 13.47
CA THR A 104 17.33 2.49 12.39
C THR A 104 17.59 3.10 11.02
N LYS A 105 17.60 2.26 9.96
CA LYS A 105 17.73 2.75 8.58
C LYS A 105 16.71 3.87 8.32
N PRO A 106 17.13 5.07 7.90
CA PRO A 106 16.21 6.17 7.65
C PRO A 106 15.45 5.94 6.34
N LEU A 107 14.16 6.29 6.33
CA LEU A 107 13.32 6.35 5.13
C LEU A 107 12.97 7.79 4.75
N LEU A 108 13.46 8.76 5.52
CA LEU A 108 13.49 10.16 5.22
C LEU A 108 14.92 10.70 5.32
N PRO A 109 15.33 11.60 4.41
CA PRO A 109 16.60 12.29 4.51
C PRO A 109 16.60 13.25 5.70
N ALA A 110 17.80 13.67 6.12
CA ALA A 110 17.98 14.65 7.17
C ALA A 110 17.62 16.07 6.70
N ASP A 111 17.82 16.38 5.41
CA ASP A 111 17.58 17.71 4.86
C ASP A 111 16.07 18.06 4.85
N PRO A 112 15.66 19.20 5.43
CA PRO A 112 14.25 19.60 5.49
C PRO A 112 13.59 19.79 4.11
N TYR A 113 14.34 20.26 3.11
CA TYR A 113 13.81 20.49 1.77
C TYR A 113 13.57 19.15 1.06
N GLU A 114 14.50 18.20 1.15
CA GLU A 114 14.33 16.85 0.61
C GLU A 114 13.17 16.10 1.28
N ARG A 115 13.00 16.25 2.61
CA ARG A 115 11.81 15.74 3.33
C ARG A 115 10.52 16.33 2.76
N ALA A 116 10.51 17.63 2.42
CA ALA A 116 9.36 18.26 1.80
C ALA A 116 9.09 17.71 0.38
N GLN A 117 10.12 17.44 -0.42
CA GLN A 117 9.95 16.81 -1.74
C GLN A 117 9.35 15.40 -1.64
N ILE A 118 9.77 14.60 -0.66
CA ILE A 118 9.18 13.29 -0.40
C ILE A 118 7.69 13.43 -0.05
N ARG A 119 7.31 14.37 0.81
CA ARG A 119 5.90 14.61 1.16
C ARG A 119 5.07 15.05 -0.04
N ILE A 120 5.62 15.90 -0.91
CA ILE A 120 4.96 16.31 -2.16
C ILE A 120 4.75 15.11 -3.09
N ALA A 121 5.69 14.16 -3.13
CA ALA A 121 5.55 12.95 -3.92
C ALA A 121 4.51 11.99 -3.35
N ILE A 122 4.47 11.82 -2.04
CA ILE A 122 3.41 11.08 -1.35
C ILE A 122 2.05 11.72 -1.67
N ASP A 123 1.97 13.06 -1.72
CA ASP A 123 0.76 13.79 -2.11
C ASP A 123 0.34 13.45 -3.55
N HIS A 124 1.28 13.41 -4.50
CA HIS A 124 0.99 12.96 -5.88
C HIS A 124 0.51 11.51 -5.94
N VAL A 125 1.14 10.61 -5.19
CA VAL A 125 0.72 9.20 -5.13
C VAL A 125 -0.71 9.09 -4.60
N THR A 126 -1.01 9.77 -3.51
CA THR A 126 -2.32 9.71 -2.83
C THR A 126 -3.45 10.41 -3.59
N LYS A 127 -3.17 11.53 -4.29
CA LYS A 127 -4.19 12.30 -5.00
C LYS A 127 -4.33 11.98 -6.47
N SER A 128 -3.27 11.49 -7.13
CA SER A 128 -3.27 11.25 -8.58
C SER A 128 -3.26 9.76 -8.90
N ILE A 129 -2.28 9.02 -8.38
CA ILE A 129 -2.06 7.63 -8.80
C ILE A 129 -3.11 6.70 -8.20
N ILE A 130 -3.27 6.72 -6.87
CA ILE A 130 -4.14 5.75 -6.18
C ILE A 130 -5.60 5.88 -6.59
N PRO A 131 -6.20 7.09 -6.64
CA PRO A 131 -7.58 7.25 -7.09
C PRO A 131 -7.77 6.75 -8.52
N THR A 132 -6.80 7.04 -9.40
CA THR A 132 -6.87 6.61 -10.80
C THR A 132 -6.70 5.10 -10.95
N PHE A 133 -5.82 4.46 -10.18
CA PHE A 133 -5.71 3.00 -10.13
C PHE A 133 -7.04 2.35 -9.77
N PHE A 134 -7.71 2.83 -8.71
CA PHE A 134 -9.02 2.31 -8.31
C PHE A 134 -10.11 2.61 -9.34
N LYS A 135 -10.04 3.73 -10.05
CA LYS A 135 -10.94 4.05 -11.15
C LYS A 135 -10.76 3.08 -12.33
N VAL A 136 -9.53 2.76 -12.73
CA VAL A 136 -9.24 1.72 -13.74
C VAL A 136 -9.82 0.38 -13.31
N LEU A 137 -9.60 0.01 -12.04
CA LEU A 137 -10.02 -1.27 -11.48
C LEU A 137 -11.55 -1.42 -11.47
N GLN A 138 -12.28 -0.39 -11.02
CA GLN A 138 -13.73 -0.45 -10.74
C GLN A 138 -14.64 0.05 -11.86
N SER A 139 -14.14 0.82 -12.83
CA SER A 139 -14.99 1.27 -13.95
C SER A 139 -15.58 0.08 -14.68
N GLN A 140 -16.89 0.10 -14.93
CA GLN A 140 -17.57 -0.99 -15.62
C GLN A 140 -17.69 -0.71 -17.13
N GLU A 141 -17.84 0.56 -17.50
CA GLU A 141 -17.89 0.98 -18.90
C GLU A 141 -16.48 0.99 -19.53
N LYS A 142 -16.35 0.42 -20.74
CA LYS A 142 -15.06 0.32 -21.43
C LYS A 142 -14.41 1.69 -21.67
N ASP A 143 -15.19 2.68 -22.10
CA ASP A 143 -14.67 4.03 -22.36
C ASP A 143 -14.16 4.69 -21.07
N ALA A 144 -14.85 4.48 -19.95
CA ALA A 144 -14.42 4.97 -18.64
C ALA A 144 -13.14 4.26 -18.16
N GLN A 145 -13.01 2.96 -18.43
CA GLN A 145 -11.78 2.20 -18.14
C GLN A 145 -10.59 2.75 -18.94
N GLN A 146 -10.77 2.99 -20.25
CA GLN A 146 -9.70 3.52 -21.12
C GLN A 146 -9.30 4.95 -20.74
N ALA A 147 -10.29 5.81 -20.43
CA ALA A 147 -10.01 7.16 -19.94
C ALA A 147 -9.23 7.14 -18.60
N ALA A 148 -9.64 6.28 -17.66
CA ALA A 148 -8.92 6.12 -16.41
C ALA A 148 -7.51 5.55 -16.62
N LEU A 149 -7.33 4.63 -17.57
CA LEU A 149 -6.03 4.05 -17.89
C LEU A 149 -5.07 5.10 -18.45
N LYS A 150 -5.56 5.96 -19.35
CA LYS A 150 -4.80 7.10 -19.86
C LYS A 150 -4.35 8.02 -18.72
N SER A 151 -5.27 8.40 -17.83
CA SER A 151 -4.93 9.22 -16.66
C SER A 151 -3.93 8.53 -15.72
N LEU A 152 -3.95 7.20 -15.64
CA LEU A 152 -3.00 6.46 -14.82
C LEU A 152 -1.59 6.54 -15.40
N TYR A 153 -1.44 6.38 -16.71
CA TYR A 153 -0.16 6.60 -17.40
C TYR A 153 0.34 8.03 -17.24
N GLU A 154 -0.53 9.03 -17.42
CA GLU A 154 -0.18 10.44 -17.18
C GLU A 154 0.32 10.66 -15.75
N ALA A 155 -0.34 10.07 -14.75
CA ALA A 155 0.06 10.17 -13.35
C ALA A 155 1.40 9.48 -13.08
N PHE A 156 1.67 8.31 -13.66
CA PHE A 156 2.96 7.62 -13.53
C PHE A 156 4.09 8.38 -14.23
N ASN A 157 3.84 8.89 -15.43
CA ASN A 157 4.86 9.61 -16.20
C ASN A 157 5.18 10.96 -15.56
N ALA A 158 4.17 11.67 -15.03
CA ALA A 158 4.38 12.87 -14.25
C ALA A 158 5.15 12.58 -12.95
N PHE A 159 4.88 11.44 -12.30
CA PHE A 159 5.66 11.01 -11.15
C PHE A 159 7.12 10.78 -11.55
N ALA A 160 7.37 9.94 -12.57
CA ALA A 160 8.70 9.61 -13.04
C ALA A 160 9.54 10.85 -13.40
N ALA A 161 8.97 11.74 -14.21
CA ALA A 161 9.65 12.93 -14.71
C ALA A 161 10.03 13.92 -13.59
N ARG A 162 9.19 14.01 -12.55
CA ARG A 162 9.40 14.98 -11.46
C ARG A 162 10.30 14.45 -10.36
N PHE A 163 10.30 13.14 -10.16
CA PHE A 163 10.66 12.57 -8.87
C PHE A 163 11.64 11.41 -8.92
N ILE A 164 11.69 10.64 -10.01
CA ILE A 164 12.65 9.54 -10.11
C ILE A 164 13.98 10.13 -10.58
N GLY A 165 14.94 10.17 -9.65
CA GLY A 165 16.29 10.69 -9.88
C GLY A 165 17.16 9.77 -10.74
N ASP A 166 18.47 9.81 -10.51
CA ASP A 166 19.46 8.99 -11.22
C ASP A 166 19.82 7.68 -10.49
N GLY A 167 19.08 7.33 -9.43
CA GLY A 167 19.20 6.07 -8.71
C GLY A 167 17.92 5.22 -8.79
N PRO A 168 17.92 4.02 -8.18
CA PRO A 168 16.80 3.08 -8.29
C PRO A 168 15.54 3.49 -7.52
N PHE A 169 15.56 4.62 -6.79
CA PHE A 169 14.47 5.10 -5.94
C PHE A 169 14.16 6.59 -6.14
N PHE A 170 13.08 7.04 -5.50
CA PHE A 170 12.68 8.44 -5.44
C PHE A 170 13.81 9.37 -4.95
N ALA A 171 14.38 9.08 -3.76
CA ALA A 171 15.43 9.89 -3.15
C ALA A 171 16.82 9.60 -3.78
N GLY A 172 16.84 9.15 -5.03
CA GLY A 172 18.04 8.70 -5.72
C GLY A 172 18.42 7.29 -5.29
N LYS A 173 19.40 7.18 -4.39
CA LYS A 173 20.05 5.90 -4.07
C LYS A 173 19.35 5.09 -2.98
N ASP A 174 18.60 5.77 -2.12
CA ASP A 174 18.00 5.16 -0.93
C ASP A 174 16.48 5.08 -1.03
N LEU A 175 15.93 4.01 -0.47
CA LEU A 175 14.49 3.80 -0.34
C LEU A 175 13.90 4.86 0.59
N SER A 176 12.79 5.48 0.18
CA SER A 176 12.14 6.54 0.94
C SER A 176 10.67 6.23 1.25
N LEU A 177 10.06 7.05 2.12
CA LEU A 177 8.62 6.99 2.36
C LEU A 177 7.77 7.24 1.11
N ALA A 178 8.29 7.97 0.11
CA ALA A 178 7.60 8.15 -1.17
C ALA A 178 7.53 6.83 -1.96
N ASP A 179 8.61 6.04 -1.96
CA ASP A 179 8.61 4.72 -2.58
C ASP A 179 7.61 3.81 -1.86
N LEU A 180 7.67 3.74 -0.53
CA LEU A 180 6.74 2.93 0.26
C LEU A 180 5.28 3.29 0.03
N ALA A 181 5.00 4.58 -0.22
CA ALA A 181 3.66 5.04 -0.53
C ALA A 181 3.10 4.45 -1.83
N LEU A 182 3.94 4.01 -2.78
CA LEU A 182 3.53 3.53 -4.10
C LEU A 182 3.80 2.03 -4.35
N ILE A 183 4.83 1.44 -3.75
CA ILE A 183 5.23 0.03 -3.94
C ILE A 183 4.06 -0.97 -3.89
N PRO A 184 3.12 -0.90 -2.92
CA PRO A 184 2.02 -1.86 -2.86
C PRO A 184 1.13 -1.87 -4.11
N TRP A 185 0.97 -0.75 -4.80
CA TRP A 185 0.20 -0.67 -6.05
C TRP A 185 0.95 -1.25 -7.23
N ILE A 186 2.28 -1.15 -7.25
CA ILE A 186 3.13 -1.77 -8.26
C ILE A 186 2.99 -3.29 -8.21
N GLY A 187 3.02 -3.87 -7.01
CA GLY A 187 2.75 -5.29 -6.79
C GLY A 187 1.35 -5.77 -7.22
N ARG A 188 0.45 -4.86 -7.59
CA ARG A 188 -0.93 -5.14 -8.02
C ARG A 188 -1.22 -4.71 -9.46
N LEU A 189 -0.23 -4.18 -10.18
CA LEU A 189 -0.40 -3.79 -11.58
C LEU A 189 -0.81 -4.98 -12.47
N TYR A 190 -0.32 -6.18 -12.18
CA TYR A 190 -0.69 -7.41 -12.90
C TYR A 190 -2.21 -7.65 -12.97
N ILE A 191 -2.96 -7.14 -11.98
CA ILE A 191 -4.42 -7.27 -11.92
C ILE A 191 -5.08 -6.42 -13.00
N ILE A 192 -4.66 -5.16 -13.15
CA ILE A 192 -5.19 -4.27 -14.19
C ILE A 192 -4.57 -4.56 -15.56
N GLU A 193 -3.39 -5.17 -15.61
CA GLU A 193 -2.81 -5.71 -16.85
C GLU A 193 -3.70 -6.81 -17.42
N LYS A 194 -3.97 -7.85 -16.62
CA LYS A 194 -4.80 -9.00 -17.00
C LYS A 194 -6.24 -8.64 -17.33
N ASN A 195 -6.81 -7.62 -16.68
CA ASN A 195 -8.26 -7.37 -16.71
C ASN A 195 -8.67 -6.02 -17.33
N ARG A 196 -7.74 -5.08 -17.52
CA ARG A 196 -8.03 -3.70 -17.94
C ARG A 196 -7.10 -3.17 -19.03
N GLY A 197 -6.20 -3.99 -19.57
CA GLY A 197 -5.33 -3.62 -20.68
C GLY A 197 -4.22 -2.64 -20.28
N PHE A 198 -3.86 -2.59 -19.00
CA PHE A 198 -2.63 -1.89 -18.59
C PHE A 198 -1.42 -2.59 -19.20
N ASP A 199 -0.47 -1.80 -19.70
CA ASP A 199 0.81 -2.25 -20.21
C ASP A 199 1.86 -1.24 -19.76
N ILE A 200 2.80 -1.72 -18.96
CA ILE A 200 3.84 -0.90 -18.33
C ILE A 200 4.76 -0.25 -19.37
N SER A 201 4.84 -0.76 -20.61
CA SER A 201 5.63 -0.16 -21.68
C SER A 201 5.13 1.23 -22.10
N ASN A 202 3.88 1.58 -21.76
CA ASN A 202 3.32 2.92 -21.97
C ASN A 202 3.75 3.95 -20.89
N THR A 203 4.57 3.54 -19.93
CA THR A 203 5.12 4.42 -18.89
C THR A 203 6.56 4.83 -19.19
N ASP A 204 7.06 5.87 -18.52
CA ASP A 204 8.43 6.33 -18.62
C ASP A 204 9.46 5.23 -18.28
N ALA A 205 10.59 5.19 -18.99
CA ALA A 205 11.61 4.15 -18.80
C ALA A 205 12.18 4.11 -17.38
N LYS A 206 12.31 5.26 -16.70
CA LYS A 206 12.73 5.32 -15.29
C LYS A 206 11.68 4.69 -14.38
N PHE A 207 10.39 4.90 -14.67
CA PHE A 207 9.31 4.25 -13.93
C PHE A 207 9.32 2.73 -14.11
N GLN A 208 9.51 2.25 -15.34
CA GLN A 208 9.60 0.82 -15.63
C GLN A 208 10.75 0.17 -14.85
N ALA A 209 11.94 0.79 -14.87
CA ALA A 209 13.11 0.32 -14.13
C ALA A 209 12.87 0.30 -12.61
N TRP A 210 12.30 1.38 -12.07
CA TRP A 210 11.93 1.50 -10.66
C TRP A 210 10.90 0.43 -10.25
N ALA A 211 9.84 0.24 -11.02
CA ALA A 211 8.79 -0.74 -10.76
C ALA A 211 9.32 -2.19 -10.75
N LYS A 212 10.25 -2.50 -11.65
CA LYS A 212 10.96 -3.78 -11.64
C LYS A 212 11.81 -3.93 -10.38
N TYR A 213 12.60 -2.91 -10.06
CA TYR A 213 13.50 -2.97 -8.90
C TYR A 213 12.73 -3.18 -7.59
N VAL A 214 11.67 -2.41 -7.35
CA VAL A 214 10.95 -2.47 -6.08
C VAL A 214 10.17 -3.77 -5.87
N THR A 215 9.78 -4.45 -6.95
CA THR A 215 9.13 -5.77 -6.86
C THR A 215 10.13 -6.92 -6.66
N GLU A 216 11.42 -6.67 -6.87
CA GLU A 216 12.50 -7.61 -6.59
C GLU A 216 13.06 -7.47 -5.16
N MET A 217 12.72 -6.39 -4.45
CA MET A 217 13.15 -6.15 -3.07
C MET A 217 12.72 -7.26 -2.11
N GLU A 218 13.59 -7.57 -1.15
CA GLU A 218 13.32 -8.62 -0.16
C GLU A 218 12.15 -8.25 0.76
N SER A 219 12.08 -6.99 1.24
CA SER A 219 10.97 -6.50 2.06
C SER A 219 9.63 -6.53 1.31
N PHE A 220 9.62 -6.29 0.00
CA PHE A 220 8.43 -6.47 -0.83
C PHE A 220 8.00 -7.94 -0.88
N LYS A 221 8.93 -8.86 -1.17
CA LYS A 221 8.65 -10.31 -1.22
C LYS A 221 8.15 -10.84 0.12
N LYS A 222 8.79 -10.44 1.22
CA LYS A 222 8.43 -10.80 2.59
C LYS A 222 7.04 -10.33 3.01
N THR A 223 6.48 -9.32 2.37
CA THR A 223 5.17 -8.73 2.73
C THR A 223 4.10 -9.00 1.68
N THR A 224 4.36 -9.95 0.76
CA THR A 224 3.48 -10.30 -0.34
C THR A 224 3.02 -11.75 -0.21
N SER A 225 1.70 -11.95 -0.14
CA SER A 225 1.06 -13.27 -0.18
C SER A 225 1.01 -13.84 -1.61
N ASP A 226 0.48 -15.04 -1.77
CA ASP A 226 0.31 -15.64 -3.10
C ASP A 226 -0.74 -14.88 -3.92
N TYR A 227 -0.42 -14.64 -5.19
CA TYR A 227 -1.22 -13.80 -6.10
C TYR A 227 -2.66 -14.29 -6.26
N VAL A 228 -2.90 -15.60 -6.21
CA VAL A 228 -4.23 -16.19 -6.34
C VAL A 228 -5.23 -15.63 -5.31
N HIS A 229 -4.79 -15.33 -4.09
CA HIS A 229 -5.67 -14.80 -3.05
C HIS A 229 -5.95 -13.30 -3.25
N TYR A 230 -4.99 -12.54 -3.77
CA TYR A 230 -5.25 -11.16 -4.19
C TYR A 230 -6.25 -11.12 -5.34
N GLU A 231 -6.14 -12.00 -6.33
CA GLU A 231 -7.10 -12.05 -7.46
C GLU A 231 -8.55 -12.24 -6.99
N GLN A 232 -8.79 -13.04 -5.95
CA GLN A 232 -10.12 -13.22 -5.37
C GLN A 232 -10.68 -11.90 -4.79
N ILE A 233 -9.85 -11.18 -4.04
CA ILE A 233 -10.22 -9.91 -3.39
C ILE A 233 -10.44 -8.82 -4.43
N TYR A 234 -9.48 -8.65 -5.34
CA TYR A 234 -9.56 -7.66 -6.40
C TYR A 234 -10.64 -8.00 -7.44
N GLY A 235 -11.02 -9.27 -7.57
CA GLY A 235 -12.20 -9.72 -8.31
C GLY A 235 -13.48 -8.99 -7.89
N ARG A 236 -13.66 -8.71 -6.60
CA ARG A 236 -14.81 -7.94 -6.10
C ARG A 236 -14.74 -6.47 -6.52
N TYR A 237 -13.55 -5.87 -6.59
CA TYR A 237 -13.39 -4.53 -7.15
C TYR A 237 -13.64 -4.51 -8.66
N LEU A 238 -13.15 -5.53 -9.39
CA LEU A 238 -13.35 -5.65 -10.84
C LEU A 238 -14.85 -5.73 -11.21
N ARG A 239 -15.67 -6.36 -10.36
CA ARG A 239 -17.14 -6.42 -10.50
C ARG A 239 -17.88 -5.25 -9.82
N ASN A 240 -17.15 -4.29 -9.26
CA ASN A 240 -17.69 -3.15 -8.50
C ASN A 240 -18.58 -3.55 -7.29
N GLU A 241 -18.33 -4.73 -6.71
CA GLU A 241 -19.07 -5.29 -5.58
C GLU A 241 -18.39 -5.00 -4.22
N ALA A 242 -17.09 -4.66 -4.24
CA ALA A 242 -16.30 -4.41 -3.04
C ALA A 242 -16.91 -3.31 -2.16
N GLN A 243 -16.93 -3.54 -0.86
CA GLN A 243 -17.50 -2.72 0.22
C GLN A 243 -16.43 -2.12 1.13
N SER A 244 -15.15 -2.20 0.76
CA SER A 244 -14.10 -1.40 1.42
C SER A 244 -14.39 0.10 1.30
N GLU A 245 -13.85 0.88 2.22
CA GLU A 245 -14.00 2.34 2.17
C GLU A 245 -13.37 2.94 0.91
N ALA A 246 -12.27 2.38 0.41
CA ALA A 246 -11.68 2.78 -0.88
C ALA A 246 -12.62 2.52 -2.06
N ALA A 247 -13.31 1.38 -2.07
CA ALA A 247 -14.28 1.05 -3.12
C ALA A 247 -15.49 2.00 -3.09
N LYS A 248 -16.04 2.24 -1.89
CA LYS A 248 -17.14 3.18 -1.69
C LYS A 248 -16.76 4.61 -2.10
N ALA A 249 -15.60 5.09 -1.66
CA ALA A 249 -15.09 6.40 -2.03
C ALA A 249 -14.93 6.54 -3.55
N THR A 250 -14.36 5.53 -4.22
CA THR A 250 -14.20 5.56 -5.68
C THR A 250 -15.55 5.67 -6.39
N ARG A 251 -16.56 4.89 -5.99
CA ARG A 251 -17.91 4.97 -6.55
C ARG A 251 -18.57 6.33 -6.32
N ALA A 252 -18.33 6.93 -5.17
CA ALA A 252 -18.87 8.24 -4.81
C ALA A 252 -18.09 9.42 -5.43
N GLY A 253 -16.96 9.17 -6.12
CA GLY A 253 -16.04 10.22 -6.56
C GLY A 253 -15.37 10.98 -5.40
N GLY A 254 -15.29 10.35 -4.22
CA GLY A 254 -14.73 10.91 -3.00
C GLY A 254 -13.25 10.59 -2.80
N ILE A 255 -12.70 11.12 -1.70
CA ILE A 255 -11.31 10.88 -1.28
C ILE A 255 -11.22 9.48 -0.66
N ILE A 256 -10.21 8.71 -1.06
CA ILE A 256 -9.93 7.39 -0.47
C ILE A 256 -9.36 7.62 0.94
N PRO A 257 -10.00 7.06 1.98
CA PRO A 257 -9.55 7.20 3.35
C PRO A 257 -8.34 6.31 3.68
#